data_AF-A0A661T806-F1
#
_entry.id   AF-A0A661T806-F1
#
_cell.length_a   1.000
_cell.length_b   1.000
_cell.length_c   1.000
_cell.angle_alpha   90.00
_cell.angle_beta   90.00
_cell.angle_gamma   90.00
#
_symmetry.space_group_name_H-M   'P 1'
#
loop_
_entity.id
_entity.type
_entity.pdbx_description
1 polymer ?
#
loop_
_entity_poly.entity_id
_entity_poly.type
_entity_poly.pdbx_seq_one_letter_code
_entity_poly.pdbx_strand_id
1 'polypeptide(L)'
;MKKRTFELGLFLLVALFAAFAQPPSAAQDSDGNGTKTDKHNYIHYTTALPADARYEVIQSEIAARWTFRLDRFTGQVYKLGQIESGQIVWEKMPVWKLPKTENPSKPRFQLFVSGFSAGISLLIDTYTGKTWGLGVQELKTKKNETIAVTGWFPVKELKEFKDSKK
;
A
#
# COMPACT_ATOMS: atom_id res chain seq x y z
N MET A 1 50.72 -0.72 7.38
CA MET A 1 49.26 -0.90 7.48
C MET A 1 48.67 -0.89 6.07
N LYS A 2 48.17 -2.05 5.61
CA LYS A 2 47.69 -2.31 4.25
C LYS A 2 46.26 -1.78 4.07
N LYS A 3 46.04 -0.94 3.05
CA LYS A 3 44.70 -0.54 2.56
C LYS A 3 44.04 -1.76 1.92
N ARG A 4 42.82 -2.11 2.35
CA ARG A 4 41.97 -3.12 1.68
C ARG A 4 40.93 -2.36 0.86
N THR A 5 41.06 -2.46 -0.45
CA THR A 5 40.03 -2.14 -1.44
C THR A 5 39.01 -3.27 -1.44
N PHE A 6 37.73 -2.92 -1.29
CA PHE A 6 36.61 -3.83 -1.45
C PHE A 6 35.90 -3.45 -2.76
N GLU A 7 36.29 -4.11 -3.84
CA GLU A 7 35.56 -4.22 -5.09
C GLU A 7 34.60 -5.40 -4.93
N LEU A 8 33.28 -5.20 -5.04
CA LEU A 8 32.37 -6.31 -5.31
C LEU A 8 31.07 -5.81 -5.97
N GLY A 9 31.07 -5.85 -7.30
CA GLY A 9 30.01 -6.43 -8.14
C GLY A 9 28.57 -5.99 -7.91
N LEU A 10 28.18 -4.88 -8.55
CA LEU A 10 26.78 -4.57 -8.81
C LEU A 10 26.32 -5.37 -10.05
N PHE A 11 25.77 -6.56 -9.82
CA PHE A 11 25.07 -7.32 -10.86
C PHE A 11 23.72 -6.65 -11.16
N LEU A 12 23.64 -6.13 -12.38
CA LEU A 12 22.42 -5.67 -13.03
C LEU A 12 21.57 -6.91 -13.37
N LEU A 13 20.43 -7.11 -12.70
CA LEU A 13 19.43 -8.10 -13.12
C LEU A 13 18.11 -7.38 -13.42
N VAL A 14 17.98 -6.94 -14.66
CA VAL A 14 16.71 -6.52 -15.25
C VAL A 14 15.94 -7.80 -15.58
N ALA A 15 15.02 -8.19 -14.71
CA ALA A 15 14.08 -9.28 -15.00
C ALA A 15 12.97 -8.74 -15.91
N LEU A 16 13.09 -9.05 -17.20
CA LEU A 16 12.04 -8.96 -18.20
C LEU A 16 10.93 -9.97 -17.83
N PHE A 17 9.76 -9.50 -17.40
CA PHE A 17 8.56 -10.34 -17.36
C PHE A 17 7.64 -9.92 -18.52
N ALA A 18 7.88 -10.53 -19.69
CA ALA A 18 6.88 -10.64 -20.73
C ALA A 18 5.99 -11.85 -20.37
N ALA A 19 4.87 -11.60 -19.69
CA ALA A 19 3.82 -12.59 -19.53
C ALA A 19 2.97 -12.61 -20.80
N PHE A 20 2.99 -13.75 -21.48
CA PHE A 20 2.10 -14.10 -22.59
C PHE A 20 0.64 -13.94 -22.17
N ALA A 21 -0.02 -12.89 -22.68
CA ALA A 21 -1.47 -12.85 -22.76
C ALA A 21 -1.86 -13.44 -24.13
N GLN A 22 -2.46 -14.63 -24.15
CA GLN A 22 -3.18 -15.08 -25.34
C GLN A 22 -4.35 -14.12 -25.56
N PRO A 23 -4.49 -13.50 -26.75
CA PRO A 23 -5.68 -12.72 -27.04
C PRO A 23 -6.89 -13.67 -27.12
N PRO A 24 -8.05 -13.33 -26.54
CA PRO A 24 -9.26 -14.11 -26.72
C PRO A 24 -9.66 -14.09 -28.21
N SER A 25 -9.93 -15.28 -28.73
CA SER A 25 -10.42 -15.51 -30.09
C SER A 25 -11.63 -14.62 -30.39
N ALA A 26 -11.54 -13.85 -31.47
CA ALA A 26 -12.61 -13.00 -31.95
C ALA A 26 -13.79 -13.87 -32.44
N ALA A 27 -14.91 -13.82 -31.73
CA ALA A 27 -16.21 -14.16 -32.30
C ALA A 27 -16.81 -12.86 -32.85
N GLN A 28 -16.91 -12.79 -34.18
CA GLN A 28 -17.74 -11.80 -34.88
C GLN A 28 -19.21 -12.10 -34.58
N ASP A 29 -19.94 -11.09 -34.14
CA ASP A 29 -21.35 -10.91 -34.51
C ASP A 29 -21.56 -9.44 -34.83
N SER A 30 -21.91 -9.20 -36.09
CA SER A 30 -22.35 -7.93 -36.64
C SER A 30 -23.82 -7.74 -36.30
N ASP A 31 -24.18 -6.59 -35.71
CA ASP A 31 -25.30 -5.76 -36.18
C ASP A 31 -25.45 -4.46 -35.36
N GLY A 32 -25.53 -3.34 -36.09
CA GLY A 32 -26.50 -2.27 -35.85
C GLY A 32 -26.45 -1.42 -34.57
N ASN A 33 -25.96 -0.18 -34.74
CA ASN A 33 -26.45 1.05 -34.10
C ASN A 33 -25.94 1.44 -32.69
N GLY A 34 -25.01 2.40 -32.68
CA GLY A 34 -25.11 3.60 -31.84
C GLY A 34 -24.87 3.48 -30.32
N THR A 35 -23.69 3.93 -29.89
CA THR A 35 -23.24 4.20 -28.50
C THR A 35 -22.72 3.01 -27.69
N LYS A 36 -21.60 2.42 -28.14
CA LYS A 36 -20.71 1.66 -27.26
C LYS A 36 -19.96 2.60 -26.32
N THR A 37 -20.60 3.01 -25.23
CA THR A 37 -19.85 3.26 -24.00
C THR A 37 -19.58 1.89 -23.39
N ASP A 38 -18.43 1.30 -23.71
CA ASP A 38 -17.89 0.17 -22.95
C ASP A 38 -17.59 0.69 -21.54
N LYS A 39 -18.63 0.75 -20.70
CA LYS A 39 -18.46 0.86 -19.25
C LYS A 39 -17.72 -0.40 -18.85
N HIS A 40 -16.40 -0.32 -18.77
CA HIS A 40 -15.61 -1.27 -18.02
C HIS A 40 -16.17 -1.25 -16.59
N ASN A 41 -17.11 -2.15 -16.32
CA ASN A 41 -17.50 -2.53 -14.97
C ASN A 41 -16.28 -3.19 -14.37
N TYR A 42 -15.40 -2.38 -13.77
CA TYR A 42 -14.44 -2.90 -12.81
C TYR A 42 -15.28 -3.46 -11.67
N ILE A 43 -15.61 -4.75 -11.75
CA ILE A 43 -16.19 -5.49 -10.65
C ILE A 43 -15.05 -5.65 -9.65
N HIS A 44 -14.88 -4.65 -8.79
CA HIS A 44 -14.05 -4.81 -7.60
C HIS A 44 -14.77 -5.84 -6.74
N TYR A 45 -14.21 -7.03 -6.62
CA TYR A 45 -14.71 -8.05 -5.69
C TYR A 45 -14.52 -7.53 -4.27
N THR A 46 -15.52 -6.80 -3.76
CA THR A 46 -15.61 -6.45 -2.35
C THR A 46 -16.27 -7.61 -1.63
N THR A 47 -15.58 -8.17 -0.64
CA THR A 47 -16.24 -9.08 0.31
C THR A 47 -16.84 -8.21 1.39
N ALA A 48 -18.13 -8.37 1.67
CA ALA A 48 -18.74 -7.71 2.82
C ALA A 48 -18.14 -8.33 4.08
N LEU A 49 -17.35 -7.54 4.81
CA LEU A 49 -16.78 -7.98 6.08
C LEU A 49 -17.88 -8.11 7.12
N PRO A 50 -17.85 -9.16 7.96
CA PRO A 50 -18.65 -9.19 9.18
C PRO A 50 -18.45 -7.92 10.00
N ALA A 51 -19.51 -7.44 10.65
CA ALA A 51 -19.48 -6.19 11.42
C ALA A 51 -18.42 -6.24 12.54
N ASP A 52 -18.14 -7.42 13.07
CA ASP A 52 -17.20 -7.72 14.15
C ASP A 52 -15.83 -8.23 13.68
N ALA A 53 -15.59 -8.30 12.36
CA ALA A 53 -14.33 -8.79 11.82
C ALA A 53 -13.16 -7.96 12.33
N ARG A 54 -12.22 -8.63 13.02
CA ARG A 54 -11.02 -7.99 13.58
C ARG A 54 -10.04 -7.55 12.51
N TYR A 55 -9.85 -8.38 11.49
CA TYR A 55 -8.91 -8.12 10.42
C TYR A 55 -9.63 -7.84 9.12
N GLU A 56 -9.04 -6.95 8.34
CA GLU A 56 -9.45 -6.61 6.98
C GLU A 56 -8.25 -6.68 6.06
N VAL A 57 -8.43 -7.24 4.87
CA VAL A 57 -7.40 -7.28 3.83
C VAL A 57 -7.85 -6.39 2.70
N ILE A 58 -7.00 -5.41 2.34
CA ILE A 58 -7.27 -4.44 1.28
C ILE A 58 -6.12 -4.51 0.28
N GLN A 59 -6.44 -4.71 -0.99
CA GLN A 59 -5.48 -4.70 -2.07
C GLN A 59 -5.67 -3.46 -2.93
N SER A 60 -4.56 -2.78 -3.27
CA SER A 60 -4.56 -1.72 -4.28
C SER A 60 -4.83 -2.29 -5.67
N GLU A 61 -5.71 -1.63 -6.41
CA GLU A 61 -6.08 -2.00 -7.78
C GLU A 61 -4.93 -1.81 -8.77
N ILE A 62 -4.06 -0.84 -8.53
CA ILE A 62 -2.96 -0.49 -9.45
C ILE A 62 -1.69 -1.30 -9.21
N ALA A 63 -1.49 -1.83 -8.01
CA ALA A 63 -0.27 -2.54 -7.68
C ALA A 63 -0.47 -3.51 -6.52
N ALA A 64 -0.39 -4.81 -6.82
CA ALA A 64 -0.53 -5.91 -5.86
C ALA A 64 0.49 -5.84 -4.70
N ARG A 65 1.65 -5.18 -4.90
CA ARG A 65 2.64 -4.92 -3.82
C ARG A 65 2.05 -4.10 -2.65
N TRP A 66 0.96 -3.39 -2.89
CA TRP A 66 0.21 -2.65 -1.89
C TRP A 66 -1.03 -3.44 -1.47
N THR A 67 -0.76 -4.62 -0.92
CA THR A 67 -1.77 -5.42 -0.22
C THR A 67 -1.54 -5.28 1.27
N PHE A 68 -2.55 -4.79 1.98
CA PHE A 68 -2.48 -4.51 3.40
C PHE A 68 -3.42 -5.41 4.18
N ARG A 69 -3.04 -5.70 5.43
CA ARG A 69 -3.91 -6.26 6.44
C ARG A 69 -4.02 -5.28 7.60
N LEU A 70 -5.23 -4.87 7.95
CA LEU A 70 -5.53 -3.95 9.05
C LEU A 70 -6.10 -4.73 10.23
N ASP A 71 -5.57 -4.52 11.44
CA ASP A 71 -6.31 -4.79 12.69
C ASP A 71 -7.24 -3.60 12.95
N ARG A 72 -8.54 -3.78 12.67
CA ARG A 72 -9.55 -2.72 12.76
C ARG A 72 -9.77 -2.21 14.18
N PHE A 73 -9.32 -2.93 15.19
CA PHE A 73 -9.52 -2.59 16.59
C PHE A 73 -8.35 -1.78 17.14
N THR A 74 -7.13 -2.12 16.71
CA THR A 74 -5.89 -1.51 17.24
C THR A 74 -5.24 -0.51 16.29
N GLY A 75 -5.61 -0.51 15.00
CA GLY A 75 -5.03 0.34 13.96
C GLY A 75 -3.66 -0.14 13.49
N GLN A 76 -3.25 -1.35 13.86
CA GLN A 76 -2.02 -1.95 13.38
C GLN A 76 -2.16 -2.34 11.91
N VAL A 77 -1.21 -1.95 11.09
CA VAL A 77 -1.19 -2.24 9.66
C VAL A 77 -0.04 -3.17 9.32
N TYR A 78 -0.30 -4.11 8.43
CA TYR A 78 0.70 -5.02 7.88
C TYR A 78 0.66 -4.92 6.36
N LYS A 79 1.81 -5.07 5.70
CA LYS A 79 1.93 -5.18 4.25
C LYS A 79 2.27 -6.62 3.88
N LEU A 80 1.71 -7.10 2.80
CA LEU A 80 2.15 -8.37 2.21
C LEU A 80 3.54 -8.16 1.60
N GLY A 81 4.50 -8.96 2.04
CA GLY A 81 5.88 -8.93 1.58
C GLY A 81 6.38 -10.33 1.26
N GLN A 82 7.60 -10.40 0.75
CA GLN A 82 8.30 -11.64 0.46
C GLN A 82 9.69 -11.55 1.06
N ILE A 83 10.07 -12.52 1.89
CA ILE A 83 11.42 -12.60 2.47
C ILE A 83 12.37 -13.30 1.49
N GLU A 84 13.68 -13.27 1.78
CA GLU A 84 14.74 -13.83 0.91
C GLU A 84 14.52 -15.31 0.55
N SER A 85 13.87 -16.09 1.43
CA SER A 85 13.53 -17.49 1.16
C SER A 85 12.41 -17.67 0.12
N GLY A 86 11.82 -16.58 -0.36
CA GLY A 86 10.66 -16.59 -1.25
C GLY A 86 9.32 -16.76 -0.55
N GLN A 87 9.29 -16.93 0.77
CA GLN A 87 8.05 -17.06 1.54
C GLN A 87 7.29 -15.72 1.62
N ILE A 88 5.98 -15.77 1.39
CA ILE A 88 5.08 -14.63 1.55
C ILE A 88 4.75 -14.44 3.05
N VAL A 89 4.94 -13.22 3.54
CA VAL A 89 4.74 -12.87 4.96
C VAL A 89 4.00 -11.55 5.12
N TRP A 90 3.39 -11.35 6.29
CA TRP A 90 2.80 -10.07 6.70
C TRP A 90 3.82 -9.25 7.49
N GLU A 91 4.40 -8.24 6.85
CA GLU A 91 5.36 -7.32 7.46
C GLU A 91 4.61 -6.23 8.22
N LYS A 92 4.91 -6.06 9.51
CA LYS A 92 4.30 -4.98 10.29
C LYS A 92 4.79 -3.63 9.78
N MET A 93 3.86 -2.73 9.47
CA MET A 93 4.18 -1.36 9.10
C MET A 93 4.13 -0.44 10.32
N PRO A 94 5.10 0.48 10.46
CA PRO A 94 5.06 1.48 11.52
C PRO A 94 3.92 2.47 11.29
N VAL A 95 3.19 2.79 12.37
CA VAL A 95 2.12 3.80 12.41
C VAL A 95 2.48 4.82 13.48
N TRP A 96 2.86 6.03 13.06
CA TRP A 96 3.37 7.06 13.97
C TRP A 96 2.27 7.73 14.76
N LYS A 97 2.52 7.98 16.06
CA LYS A 97 1.57 8.63 16.97
C LYS A 97 0.19 7.92 17.00
N LEU A 98 0.15 6.61 16.76
CA LEU A 98 -1.06 5.79 16.88
C LEU A 98 -1.49 5.76 18.36
N PRO A 99 -2.73 6.18 18.72
CA PRO A 99 -3.19 6.09 20.09
C PRO A 99 -3.23 4.63 20.55
N LYS A 100 -2.70 4.39 21.76
CA LYS A 100 -2.88 3.10 22.43
C LYS A 100 -4.38 2.89 22.67
N THR A 101 -4.92 1.79 22.16
CA THR A 101 -6.32 1.43 22.38
C THR A 101 -6.35 0.30 23.39
N GLU A 102 -6.74 0.61 24.62
CA GLU A 102 -6.88 -0.38 25.69
C GLU A 102 -8.25 -1.04 25.56
N ASN A 103 -8.26 -2.37 25.44
CA ASN A 103 -9.48 -3.20 25.35
C ASN A 103 -10.53 -2.71 24.34
N PRO A 104 -10.19 -2.59 23.03
CA PRO A 104 -11.17 -2.20 22.03
C PRO A 104 -12.31 -3.24 21.95
N SER A 105 -13.55 -2.77 22.14
CA SER A 105 -14.75 -3.61 22.09
C SER A 105 -15.43 -3.65 20.72
N LYS A 106 -15.04 -2.77 19.80
CA LYS A 106 -15.58 -2.65 18.44
C LYS A 106 -14.52 -2.15 17.46
N PRO A 107 -14.68 -2.42 16.15
CA PRO A 107 -13.87 -1.80 15.11
C PRO A 107 -13.84 -0.27 15.24
N ARG A 108 -12.65 0.29 15.08
CA ARG A 108 -12.34 1.72 15.22
C ARG A 108 -11.55 2.28 14.04
N PHE A 109 -10.78 1.45 13.35
CA PHE A 109 -9.91 1.89 12.27
C PHE A 109 -10.43 1.40 10.93
N GLN A 110 -10.26 2.23 9.90
CA GLN A 110 -10.56 1.91 8.52
C GLN A 110 -9.36 2.26 7.64
N LEU A 111 -9.10 1.44 6.63
CA LEU A 111 -8.10 1.71 5.61
C LEU A 111 -8.79 2.06 4.29
N PHE A 112 -8.38 3.17 3.70
CA PHE A 112 -8.69 3.53 2.32
C PHE A 112 -7.42 3.39 1.49
N VAL A 113 -7.50 2.67 0.38
CA VAL A 113 -6.40 2.51 -0.57
C VAL A 113 -6.89 3.00 -1.92
N SER A 114 -6.29 4.07 -2.43
CA SER A 114 -6.67 4.59 -3.75
C SER A 114 -6.28 3.63 -4.87
N GLY A 115 -7.20 3.44 -5.82
CA GLY A 115 -6.94 2.81 -7.11
C GLY A 115 -6.23 3.71 -8.12
N PHE A 116 -5.78 4.91 -7.75
CA PHE A 116 -5.05 5.83 -8.64
C PHE A 116 -3.58 5.97 -8.26
N SER A 117 -3.28 6.09 -6.96
CA SER A 117 -1.93 6.14 -6.45
C SER A 117 -1.86 5.60 -5.04
N ALA A 118 -0.85 4.77 -4.77
CA ALA A 118 -0.60 4.28 -3.42
C ALA A 118 -0.29 5.41 -2.42
N GLY A 119 0.21 6.55 -2.91
CA GLY A 119 0.45 7.74 -2.07
C GLY A 119 -0.83 8.39 -1.54
N ILE A 120 -2.00 8.00 -2.06
CA ILE A 120 -3.33 8.41 -1.58
C ILE A 120 -3.97 7.24 -0.83
N SER A 121 -3.21 6.61 0.07
CA SER A 121 -3.74 5.63 1.02
C SER A 121 -3.84 6.26 2.39
N LEU A 122 -5.00 6.11 3.03
CA LEU A 122 -5.33 6.73 4.31
C LEU A 122 -5.73 5.66 5.32
N LEU A 123 -5.12 5.70 6.49
CA LEU A 123 -5.62 5.03 7.69
C LEU A 123 -6.41 6.05 8.50
N ILE A 124 -7.61 5.71 8.94
CA ILE A 124 -8.52 6.63 9.63
C ILE A 124 -8.99 6.00 10.94
N ASP A 125 -8.86 6.75 12.03
CA ASP A 125 -9.56 6.47 13.29
C ASP A 125 -10.98 7.02 13.19
N THR A 126 -11.96 6.14 13.04
CA THR A 126 -13.36 6.51 12.79
C THR A 126 -14.04 7.17 13.99
N TYR A 127 -13.41 7.17 15.17
CA TYR A 127 -13.98 7.82 16.37
C TYR A 127 -13.45 9.24 16.54
N THR A 128 -12.16 9.44 16.29
CA THR A 128 -11.52 10.75 16.51
C THR A 128 -11.33 11.55 15.22
N GLY A 129 -11.48 10.92 14.05
CA GLY A 129 -11.16 11.52 12.77
C GLY A 129 -9.66 11.74 12.54
N LYS A 130 -8.78 11.19 13.40
CA LYS A 130 -7.33 11.24 13.15
C LYS A 130 -7.01 10.38 11.93
N THR A 131 -6.19 10.93 11.04
CA THR A 131 -5.85 10.30 9.77
C THR A 131 -4.34 10.20 9.62
N TRP A 132 -3.89 9.10 9.03
CA TRP A 132 -2.51 8.86 8.64
C TRP A 132 -2.42 8.60 7.15
N GLY A 133 -1.46 9.22 6.48
CA GLY A 133 -1.12 8.95 5.08
C GLY A 133 0.01 7.94 4.98
N LEU A 134 -0.06 7.04 4.00
CA LEU A 134 1.07 6.20 3.62
C LEU A 134 2.15 7.05 2.96
N GLY A 135 3.38 6.97 3.44
CA GLY A 135 4.50 7.72 2.88
C GLY A 135 5.85 7.13 3.21
N VAL A 136 6.89 7.84 2.80
CA VAL A 136 8.28 7.56 3.15
C VAL A 136 8.81 8.77 3.92
N GLN A 137 9.42 8.55 5.08
CA GLN A 137 10.12 9.60 5.82
C GLN A 137 11.56 9.20 6.10
N GLU A 138 12.44 10.19 6.05
CA GLU A 138 13.84 10.06 6.46
C GLU A 138 13.94 10.25 7.98
N LEU A 139 14.39 9.20 8.67
CA LEU A 139 14.59 9.22 10.12
C LEU A 139 16.08 9.21 10.44
N LYS A 140 16.50 10.11 11.33
CA LYS A 140 17.85 10.10 11.89
C LYS A 140 17.92 9.09 13.01
N THR A 141 18.84 8.14 12.90
CA THR A 141 19.12 7.16 13.96
C THR A 141 20.03 7.78 15.03
N LYS A 142 20.19 7.10 16.17
CA LYS A 142 21.11 7.52 17.25
C LYS A 142 22.56 7.67 16.77
N LYS A 143 22.93 7.06 15.65
CA LYS A 143 24.26 7.13 15.04
C LYS A 143 24.40 8.28 14.03
N ASN A 144 23.41 9.16 13.92
CA ASN A 144 23.34 10.21 12.90
C ASN A 144 23.30 9.67 11.44
N GLU A 145 22.91 8.41 11.28
CA GLU A 145 22.61 7.83 9.96
C GLU A 145 21.16 8.14 9.59
N THR A 146 20.91 8.48 8.32
CA THR A 146 19.55 8.68 7.80
C THR A 146 19.04 7.39 7.19
N ILE A 147 17.88 6.93 7.65
CA ILE A 147 17.18 5.78 7.06
C ILE A 147 15.84 6.23 6.47
N ALA A 148 15.55 5.82 5.23
CA ALA A 148 14.23 5.99 4.65
C ALA A 148 13.30 4.90 5.18
N VAL A 149 12.19 5.30 5.82
CA VAL A 149 11.22 4.37 6.38
C VAL A 149 9.86 4.61 5.77
N THR A 150 9.30 3.54 5.19
CA THR A 150 7.93 3.52 4.68
C THR A 150 6.96 3.19 5.82
N GLY A 151 5.90 3.98 5.97
CA GLY A 151 4.84 3.69 6.93
C GLY A 151 3.74 4.74 6.96
N TRP A 152 2.98 4.77 8.05
CA TRP A 152 1.76 5.56 8.19
C TRP A 152 2.00 6.76 9.11
N PHE A 153 1.93 7.96 8.55
CA PHE A 153 2.27 9.20 9.25
C PHE A 153 1.04 10.10 9.40
N PRO A 154 0.84 10.76 10.55
CA PRO A 154 -0.29 11.68 10.74
C PRO A 154 -0.38 12.72 9.62
N VAL A 155 -1.57 12.94 9.07
CA VAL A 155 -1.80 13.90 7.97
C VAL A 155 -1.62 15.35 8.45
N LYS A 156 -1.84 15.62 9.74
CA LYS A 156 -1.55 16.92 10.36
C LYS A 156 -0.03 17.10 10.45
N GLU A 157 0.53 17.85 9.50
CA GLU A 157 1.94 18.27 9.32
C GLU A 157 2.45 18.06 7.87
N LEU A 158 1.63 17.58 6.93
CA LEU A 158 1.90 17.83 5.51
C LEU A 158 1.76 19.35 5.29
N LYS A 159 2.85 20.09 5.50
CA LYS A 159 2.98 21.46 4.99
C LYS A 159 2.47 21.42 3.55
N GLU A 160 1.58 22.34 3.23
CA GLU A 160 1.15 22.61 1.87
C GLU A 160 2.30 22.32 0.93
N PHE A 161 2.07 21.42 -0.01
CA PHE A 161 2.95 21.15 -1.14
C PHE A 161 2.98 22.47 -1.93
N LYS A 162 3.72 23.47 -1.43
CA LYS A 162 3.93 24.75 -2.08
C LYS A 162 4.74 24.42 -3.32
N ASP A 163 4.01 24.33 -4.42
CA ASP A 163 4.42 24.43 -5.80
C ASP A 163 5.93 24.60 -5.97
N SER A 164 6.63 23.50 -6.27
CA SER A 164 7.85 23.59 -7.05
C SER A 164 7.47 23.94 -8.50
N LYS A 165 6.95 25.15 -8.68
CA LYS A 165 7.04 25.88 -9.94
C LYS A 165 8.04 27.00 -9.72
N LYS A 166 9.30 26.69 -9.96
CA LYS A 166 10.27 27.65 -10.46
C LYS A 166 10.94 27.02 -11.67
#